data_AF-A0AAV4XFC8-F1
#
_entry.id   AF-A0AAV4XFC8-F1
#
_cell.length_a   1.000
_cell.length_b   1.000
_cell.length_c   1.000
_cell.angle_alpha   90.00
_cell.angle_beta   90.00
_cell.angle_gamma   90.00
#
_symmetry.space_group_name_H-M   'P 1'
#
loop_
_entity.id
_entity.type
_entity.pdbx_description
1 polymer ?
#
loop_
_entity_poly.entity_id
_entity_poly.type
_entity_poly.pdbx_seq_one_letter_code
_entity_poly.pdbx_strand_id
1 'polypeptide(L)'
;MYIVVGTPKEKKPTTRPKSVTNPAEDIHGNLPPGTPEQTVSREGCSAPEVIVNGSLISESNTDFSTVQEIHFVGLIGRRGHKRECKIECLNGVWVGPMCTEELALSAGIQPGNDELSEQTTCYISAYELLLSFRGNPIKKIMRRCTLRITDAELVGVTDENRPIPPDVEVSLPHDTEVRLRCVESGLYKFVGNDTLLCDDGSWTDDLPYCVATTMHRNFSLQAPPTILYHVVSGDAGLAENGSIVVFPGTIINIDCLFQRQLGNPQWTWTSTQRVYPNAWAITAEEKNWKFRLSIYYAKDYDSGTYTCVTPHDISNEVNIVVKDVHCPAIKSVDHNRVMAVEGNKMHSKARFACMEGFELVGPEEITCQASGQWSEDAPKCEVLKCPPLVSESKHLIMSTRNRTYGTRVVFSCPTGFKLSGAPNLNCLKTANWSDTTPTCNPITCRPPVTPVNGRVIDAGRYLAGDFVQYTCNAGHVIVGESVAICTDHGVWSQPPQIVSKAACEFPGEPSNGQVIPTKFHYDIGEVVMVGCHPGFRILGFQRLQCTSSSHWSSPLPHCRPFLVQS
;
A
#
# COMPACT_ATOMS: atom_id res chain seq x y z
N MET A 1 -40.75 31.25 11.77
CA MET A 1 -39.82 30.10 11.75
C MET A 1 -38.50 30.64 11.21
N TYR A 2 -37.41 30.57 11.98
CA TYR A 2 -36.09 31.04 11.51
C TYR A 2 -35.46 29.90 10.71
N ILE A 3 -35.20 30.11 9.42
CA ILE A 3 -34.37 29.21 8.62
C ILE A 3 -32.93 29.61 8.92
N VAL A 4 -32.21 28.80 9.70
CA VAL A 4 -30.76 28.97 9.87
C VAL A 4 -30.10 28.19 8.74
N VAL A 5 -29.76 28.88 7.66
CA VAL A 5 -28.88 28.32 6.62
C VAL A 5 -27.46 28.41 7.18
N GLY A 6 -26.85 27.26 7.48
CA GLY A 6 -25.46 27.20 7.93
C GLY A 6 -24.55 27.87 6.91
N THR A 7 -23.78 28.87 7.36
CA THR A 7 -22.80 29.57 6.54
C THR A 7 -21.61 28.65 6.19
N PRO A 8 -21.00 28.78 5.00
CA PRO A 8 -19.81 28.02 4.66
C PRO A 8 -18.64 28.43 5.56
N LYS A 9 -17.88 27.45 6.07
CA LYS A 9 -16.68 27.69 6.90
C LYS A 9 -15.65 28.54 6.12
N GLU A 10 -15.42 29.77 6.58
CA GLU A 10 -14.34 30.63 6.09
C GLU A 10 -12.95 30.03 6.41
N LYS A 11 -12.10 29.91 5.38
CA LYS A 11 -10.65 29.69 5.53
C LYS A 11 -10.01 31.01 5.98
N LYS A 12 -9.25 30.96 7.09
CA LYS A 12 -8.41 32.08 7.57
C LYS A 12 -7.39 32.52 6.49
N PRO A 13 -7.20 33.84 6.27
CA PRO A 13 -6.15 34.37 5.40
C PRO A 13 -4.88 34.77 6.17
N THR A 14 -3.72 34.49 5.56
CA THR A 14 -2.41 35.03 5.94
C THR A 14 -2.11 36.30 5.13
N THR A 15 -1.61 37.35 5.80
CA THR A 15 -1.21 38.68 5.30
C THR A 15 0.09 38.58 4.43
N ARG A 16 0.54 39.48 3.52
CA ARG A 16 0.44 40.94 3.22
C ARG A 16 1.19 41.22 1.85
N PRO A 17 1.43 42.46 1.33
CA PRO A 17 0.57 43.28 0.45
C PRO A 17 1.18 43.78 -0.91
N LYS A 18 0.26 44.28 -1.78
CA LYS A 18 0.32 45.43 -2.74
C LYS A 18 1.29 45.44 -3.95
N SER A 19 0.74 45.57 -5.18
CA SER A 19 0.60 46.83 -5.97
C SER A 19 0.17 46.52 -7.45
N VAL A 20 -0.97 47.02 -7.96
CA VAL A 20 -1.28 48.29 -8.71
C VAL A 20 -1.24 48.15 -10.26
N THR A 21 -2.33 48.64 -10.89
CA THR A 21 -2.56 49.16 -12.27
C THR A 21 -2.85 48.26 -13.50
N ASN A 22 -4.13 48.28 -13.91
CA ASN A 22 -4.70 48.86 -15.17
C ASN A 22 -4.53 48.16 -16.55
N PRO A 23 -5.41 48.48 -17.54
CA PRO A 23 -6.15 47.49 -18.35
C PRO A 23 -5.86 47.55 -19.86
N ALA A 24 -6.44 46.63 -20.64
CA ALA A 24 -7.04 46.83 -21.99
C ALA A 24 -6.80 45.68 -23.00
N GLU A 25 -7.84 45.48 -23.84
CA GLU A 25 -7.87 45.07 -25.26
C GLU A 25 -7.60 43.60 -25.70
N ASP A 26 -8.72 42.87 -25.88
CA ASP A 26 -9.36 42.44 -27.15
C ASP A 26 -8.56 41.81 -28.34
N ILE A 27 -9.24 40.83 -28.97
CA ILE A 27 -9.13 40.25 -30.34
C ILE A 27 -8.34 38.93 -30.58
N HIS A 28 -9.15 37.89 -30.87
CA HIS A 28 -9.07 36.73 -31.78
C HIS A 28 -7.74 36.16 -32.34
N GLY A 29 -7.58 34.83 -32.21
CA GLY A 29 -7.08 33.94 -33.29
C GLY A 29 -6.22 32.73 -32.89
N ASN A 30 -6.80 31.50 -32.95
CA ASN A 30 -6.25 30.16 -33.33
C ASN A 30 -4.83 29.73 -32.85
N LEU A 31 -4.50 28.54 -32.32
CA LEU A 31 -5.07 27.17 -32.17
C LEU A 31 -4.06 26.33 -31.29
N PRO A 32 -4.23 25.00 -31.12
CA PRO A 32 -4.69 24.19 -29.96
C PRO A 32 -3.56 23.92 -28.90
N PRO A 33 -3.52 22.92 -27.98
CA PRO A 33 -4.38 21.76 -27.70
C PRO A 33 -4.66 21.47 -26.20
N GLY A 34 -5.48 20.45 -25.93
CA GLY A 34 -5.56 19.82 -24.61
C GLY A 34 -6.99 19.51 -24.19
N THR A 35 -7.40 18.27 -24.45
CA THR A 35 -8.57 17.62 -23.84
C THR A 35 -8.57 17.81 -22.32
N PRO A 36 -9.59 18.45 -21.71
CA PRO A 36 -9.72 18.48 -20.27
C PRO A 36 -10.33 17.17 -19.77
N GLU A 37 -9.82 16.73 -18.62
CA GLU A 37 -10.44 15.74 -17.75
C GLU A 37 -11.96 15.91 -17.70
N GLN A 38 -12.69 14.82 -17.90
CA GLN A 38 -14.10 14.75 -17.57
C GLN A 38 -14.25 15.01 -16.07
N THR A 39 -14.54 16.25 -15.70
CA THR A 39 -15.21 16.57 -14.45
C THR A 39 -16.58 15.91 -14.49
N VAL A 40 -16.72 14.79 -13.78
CA VAL A 40 -18.03 14.20 -13.48
C VAL A 40 -18.84 15.28 -12.76
N SER A 41 -19.81 15.87 -13.46
CA SER A 41 -20.79 16.78 -12.87
C SER A 41 -21.58 15.98 -11.84
N ARG A 42 -21.35 16.23 -10.55
CA ARG A 42 -22.27 15.77 -9.50
C ARG A 42 -23.61 16.44 -9.76
N GLU A 43 -24.62 15.67 -10.13
CA GLU A 43 -26.00 16.14 -10.24
C GLU A 43 -26.45 16.70 -8.88
N GLY A 44 -26.66 18.02 -8.81
CA GLY A 44 -27.21 18.69 -7.63
C GLY A 44 -28.71 18.47 -7.52
N CYS A 45 -29.24 18.39 -6.29
CA CYS A 45 -30.69 18.31 -6.08
C CYS A 45 -31.39 19.61 -6.51
N SER A 46 -32.67 19.51 -6.87
CA SER A 46 -33.49 20.69 -7.20
C SER A 46 -33.58 21.64 -6.00
N ALA A 47 -33.36 22.94 -6.23
CA ALA A 47 -33.42 23.97 -5.19
C ALA A 47 -34.82 24.07 -4.53
N PRO A 48 -34.90 24.29 -3.20
CA PRO A 48 -36.18 24.48 -2.49
C PRO A 48 -36.89 25.76 -2.88
N GLU A 49 -38.22 25.71 -2.98
CA GLU A 49 -39.07 26.90 -2.97
C GLU A 49 -39.35 27.32 -1.52
N VAL A 50 -39.03 28.56 -1.15
CA VAL A 50 -39.24 29.07 0.21
C VAL A 50 -40.53 29.87 0.29
N ILE A 51 -41.50 29.37 1.07
CA ILE A 51 -42.77 30.03 1.36
C ILE A 51 -42.78 30.48 2.81
N VAL A 52 -43.03 31.76 3.06
CA VAL A 52 -43.16 32.31 4.43
C VAL A 52 -44.54 32.91 4.59
N ASN A 53 -45.28 32.47 5.61
CA ASN A 53 -46.65 32.92 5.92
C ASN A 53 -47.63 32.82 4.73
N GLY A 54 -47.51 31.77 3.91
CA GLY A 54 -48.39 31.53 2.77
C GLY A 54 -48.04 32.31 1.50
N SER A 55 -46.97 33.12 1.52
CA SER A 55 -46.49 33.89 0.36
C SER A 55 -45.15 33.35 -0.12
N LEU A 56 -45.03 33.11 -1.44
CA LEU A 56 -43.76 32.76 -2.08
C LEU A 56 -42.82 33.96 -1.99
N ILE A 57 -41.67 33.81 -1.33
CA ILE A 57 -40.64 34.86 -1.33
C ILE A 57 -39.75 34.61 -2.54
N SER A 58 -39.97 35.35 -3.62
CA SER A 58 -39.13 35.31 -4.81
C SER A 58 -38.07 36.43 -4.77
N GLU A 59 -37.36 36.63 -3.65
CA GLU A 59 -36.32 37.66 -3.62
C GLU A 59 -35.36 37.49 -2.43
N SER A 60 -34.37 36.65 -2.61
CA SER A 60 -33.00 36.96 -2.17
C SER A 60 -32.04 36.29 -3.14
N ASN A 61 -31.00 37.02 -3.54
CA ASN A 61 -29.98 36.61 -4.50
C ASN A 61 -29.08 35.51 -3.90
N THR A 62 -29.66 34.36 -3.57
CA THR A 62 -29.00 33.21 -2.95
C THR A 62 -29.19 32.02 -3.87
N ASP A 63 -28.10 31.62 -4.51
CA ASP A 63 -28.05 30.40 -5.30
C ASP A 63 -28.07 29.21 -4.33
N PHE A 64 -29.18 28.47 -4.33
CA PHE A 64 -29.34 27.26 -3.52
C PHE A 64 -28.90 25.99 -4.26
N SER A 65 -28.31 26.10 -5.47
CA SER A 65 -27.83 24.95 -6.25
C SER A 65 -26.76 24.13 -5.53
N THR A 66 -26.09 24.71 -4.52
CA THR A 66 -25.06 24.07 -3.71
C THR A 66 -25.57 23.53 -2.36
N VAL A 67 -26.87 23.65 -2.05
CA VAL A 67 -27.41 23.19 -0.75
C VAL A 67 -27.41 21.67 -0.71
N GLN A 68 -26.63 21.10 0.21
CA GLN A 68 -26.54 19.66 0.42
C GLN A 68 -27.38 19.17 1.61
N GLU A 69 -27.70 20.05 2.57
CA GLU A 69 -28.45 19.70 3.78
C GLU A 69 -29.42 20.83 4.16
N ILE A 70 -30.62 20.50 4.66
CA ILE A 70 -31.61 21.46 5.16
C ILE A 70 -32.06 21.03 6.56
N HIS A 71 -31.93 21.94 7.53
CA HIS A 71 -32.33 21.72 8.93
C HIS A 71 -33.69 22.37 9.24
N PHE A 72 -34.52 21.69 10.02
CA PHE A 72 -35.86 22.15 10.45
C PHE A 72 -36.25 21.52 11.78
N VAL A 73 -37.35 21.97 12.39
CA VAL A 73 -37.85 21.38 13.64
C VAL A 73 -39.00 20.42 13.33
N GLY A 74 -38.84 19.13 13.64
CA GLY A 74 -39.86 18.08 13.49
C GLY A 74 -40.41 17.59 14.83
N LEU A 75 -41.52 16.85 14.80
CA LEU A 75 -42.17 16.26 15.98
C LEU A 75 -41.91 14.75 16.02
N ILE A 76 -41.25 14.26 17.08
CA ILE A 76 -40.99 12.82 17.29
C ILE A 76 -41.96 12.25 18.32
N GLY A 77 -42.53 11.08 18.02
CA GLY A 77 -43.40 10.29 18.91
C GLY A 77 -44.83 10.84 19.05
N ARG A 78 -45.73 10.04 19.65
CA ARG A 78 -47.16 10.41 19.81
C ARG A 78 -47.39 11.66 20.68
N ARG A 79 -46.41 12.01 21.52
CA ARG A 79 -46.47 13.17 22.43
C ARG A 79 -45.94 14.48 21.83
N GLY A 80 -45.46 14.47 20.58
CA GLY A 80 -45.10 15.68 19.84
C GLY A 80 -43.85 16.41 20.36
N HIS A 81 -42.78 15.67 20.67
CA HIS A 81 -41.53 16.30 21.11
C HIS A 81 -40.85 17.01 19.93
N LYS A 82 -40.66 18.33 20.04
CA LYS A 82 -39.93 19.14 19.06
C LYS A 82 -38.44 18.76 19.07
N ARG A 83 -37.89 18.43 17.90
CA ARG A 83 -36.49 18.09 17.68
C ARG A 83 -35.98 18.73 16.41
N GLU A 84 -34.68 19.01 16.38
CA GLU A 84 -34.01 19.41 15.15
C GLU A 84 -33.85 18.18 14.25
N CYS A 85 -34.25 18.36 12.99
CA CYS A 85 -34.29 17.37 11.95
C CYS A 85 -33.57 17.91 10.72
N LYS A 86 -33.02 17.04 9.88
CA LYS A 86 -32.41 17.41 8.62
C LYS A 86 -32.88 16.53 7.45
N ILE A 87 -32.83 17.07 6.24
CA ILE A 87 -32.91 16.34 4.97
C ILE A 87 -31.61 16.58 4.20
N GLU A 88 -31.10 15.57 3.52
CA GLU A 88 -29.83 15.62 2.78
C GLU A 88 -30.05 15.31 1.30
N CYS A 89 -29.21 15.91 0.44
CA CYS A 89 -29.17 15.63 -0.98
C CYS A 89 -28.14 14.52 -1.26
N LEU A 90 -28.63 13.34 -1.65
CA LEU A 90 -27.80 12.21 -2.05
C LEU A 90 -28.09 11.85 -3.51
N ASN A 91 -27.07 11.99 -4.38
CA ASN A 91 -27.14 11.65 -5.81
C ASN A 91 -28.38 12.25 -6.53
N GLY A 92 -28.64 13.55 -6.35
CA GLY A 92 -29.75 14.26 -7.00
C GLY A 92 -31.14 14.06 -6.36
N VAL A 93 -31.25 13.26 -5.28
CA VAL A 93 -32.51 13.01 -4.56
C VAL A 93 -32.43 13.52 -3.12
N TRP A 94 -33.49 14.20 -2.66
CA TRP A 94 -33.64 14.60 -1.26
C TRP A 94 -34.08 13.41 -0.40
N VAL A 95 -33.36 13.17 0.68
CA VAL A 95 -33.45 11.97 1.53
C VAL A 95 -33.56 12.40 3.01
N GLY A 96 -34.53 11.84 3.73
CA GLY A 96 -34.82 12.16 5.15
C GLY A 96 -36.30 11.97 5.49
N PRO A 97 -36.81 12.52 6.62
CA PRO A 97 -36.12 13.35 7.60
C PRO A 97 -35.28 12.56 8.62
N MET A 98 -34.08 13.05 8.95
CA MET A 98 -33.21 12.55 10.03
C MET A 98 -33.32 13.43 11.24
N CYS A 99 -33.72 12.90 12.39
CA CYS A 99 -33.84 13.67 13.62
C CYS A 99 -33.03 12.99 14.72
N THR A 100 -32.33 13.77 15.54
CA THR A 100 -31.45 13.22 16.57
C THR A 100 -32.24 12.74 17.78
N GLU A 101 -32.01 11.48 18.17
CA GLU A 101 -32.24 10.99 19.54
C GLU A 101 -30.91 11.16 20.30
N GLU A 102 -30.70 12.28 20.98
CA GLU A 102 -29.42 12.45 21.68
C GLU A 102 -29.37 11.58 22.94
N LEU A 103 -28.70 10.42 22.86
CA LEU A 103 -28.03 9.76 23.98
C LEU A 103 -26.52 10.05 23.87
N ALA A 104 -26.15 11.27 24.24
CA ALA A 104 -24.77 11.64 24.54
C ALA A 104 -24.74 12.51 25.79
N LEU A 105 -24.79 11.88 26.96
CA LEU A 105 -24.30 12.49 28.19
C LEU A 105 -23.17 11.62 28.73
N SER A 106 -21.96 12.16 28.60
CA SER A 106 -20.82 11.76 29.41
C SER A 106 -21.16 11.86 30.90
N ALA A 107 -20.74 10.83 31.63
CA ALA A 107 -20.60 10.71 33.09
C ALA A 107 -21.82 10.18 33.88
N GLY A 108 -21.84 8.84 34.05
CA GLY A 108 -21.93 8.21 35.37
C GLY A 108 -23.32 7.74 35.83
N ILE A 109 -23.42 6.42 36.03
CA ILE A 109 -24.44 5.62 36.76
C ILE A 109 -25.39 4.82 35.83
N GLN A 110 -25.30 3.49 35.94
CA GLN A 110 -26.28 2.46 35.53
C GLN A 110 -27.03 1.94 36.78
N PRO A 111 -28.03 1.03 36.71
CA PRO A 111 -28.94 0.62 35.61
C PRO A 111 -30.44 0.60 36.06
N GLY A 112 -31.38 0.27 35.16
CA GLY A 112 -32.72 -0.19 35.59
C GLY A 112 -33.80 -0.28 34.51
N ASN A 113 -34.07 -1.52 34.06
CA ASN A 113 -35.31 -2.14 33.59
C ASN A 113 -36.31 -1.40 32.67
N ASP A 114 -36.45 -2.02 31.49
CA ASP A 114 -37.66 -2.42 30.77
C ASP A 114 -38.76 -1.43 30.30
N GLU A 115 -39.15 -1.74 29.06
CA GLU A 115 -40.40 -1.48 28.34
C GLU A 115 -40.61 -0.14 27.58
N LEU A 116 -40.97 -0.36 26.30
CA LEU A 116 -41.48 0.54 25.25
C LEU A 116 -40.47 1.38 24.45
N SER A 117 -39.89 0.77 23.42
CA SER A 117 -39.41 1.49 22.23
C SER A 117 -40.60 2.03 21.43
N GLU A 118 -41.11 3.21 21.80
CA GLU A 118 -42.07 3.95 20.97
C GLU A 118 -41.37 4.48 19.70
N GLN A 119 -41.66 3.84 18.55
CA GLN A 119 -41.76 4.43 17.21
C GLN A 119 -40.99 5.75 16.96
N THR A 120 -39.76 5.66 16.45
CA THR A 120 -39.03 6.81 15.86
C THR A 120 -39.49 7.10 14.42
N THR A 121 -40.78 7.32 14.24
CA THR A 121 -41.29 8.02 13.04
C THR A 121 -41.41 9.48 13.38
N CYS A 122 -40.60 10.31 12.73
CA CYS A 122 -40.77 11.75 12.82
C CYS A 122 -41.96 12.15 11.96
N TYR A 123 -43.00 12.69 12.59
CA TYR A 123 -44.18 13.16 11.88
C TYR A 123 -43.98 14.63 11.60
N ILE A 124 -43.95 14.97 10.33
CA ILE A 124 -44.05 16.36 9.92
C ILE A 124 -45.53 16.67 9.84
N SER A 125 -45.98 17.69 10.57
CA SER A 125 -47.38 18.14 10.53
C SER A 125 -47.77 18.42 9.08
N ALA A 126 -48.84 17.80 8.59
CA ALA A 126 -49.34 17.99 7.22
C ALA A 126 -49.66 19.46 6.88
N TYR A 127 -49.78 20.33 7.90
CA TYR A 127 -49.95 21.78 7.74
C TYR A 127 -48.63 22.55 7.54
N GLU A 128 -47.48 21.96 7.86
CA GLU A 128 -46.14 22.60 7.74
C GLU A 128 -45.33 22.08 6.55
N LEU A 129 -45.88 21.11 5.79
CA LEU A 129 -45.23 20.39 4.68
C LEU A 129 -45.84 20.68 3.30
N LEU A 130 -46.36 21.89 3.09
CA LEU A 130 -46.68 22.38 1.73
C LEU A 130 -45.42 22.74 0.92
N LEU A 131 -44.32 22.04 1.18
CA LEU A 131 -43.04 22.10 0.47
C LEU A 131 -42.94 20.86 -0.44
N SER A 132 -43.76 20.82 -1.49
CA SER A 132 -43.60 19.79 -2.52
C SER A 132 -42.41 20.17 -3.41
N PHE A 133 -41.30 19.44 -3.33
CA PHE A 133 -40.25 19.51 -4.35
C PHE A 133 -40.74 18.79 -5.61
N ARG A 134 -41.23 19.54 -6.59
CA ARG A 134 -41.53 19.10 -7.98
C ARG A 134 -41.93 17.61 -8.15
N GLY A 135 -42.92 17.15 -7.40
CA GLY A 135 -43.51 15.81 -7.61
C GLY A 135 -42.61 14.59 -7.36
N ASN A 136 -41.40 14.76 -6.82
CA ASN A 136 -40.57 13.62 -6.41
C ASN A 136 -40.87 13.26 -4.94
N PRO A 137 -41.40 12.06 -4.64
CA PRO A 137 -41.62 11.65 -3.26
C PRO A 137 -40.27 11.59 -2.53
N ILE A 138 -40.22 12.20 -1.34
CA ILE A 138 -39.07 12.08 -0.45
C ILE A 138 -38.92 10.60 -0.10
N LYS A 139 -37.80 9.99 -0.48
CA LYS A 139 -37.50 8.60 -0.08
C LYS A 139 -37.13 8.61 1.41
N LYS A 140 -37.92 7.89 2.20
CA LYS A 140 -37.65 7.66 3.62
C LYS A 140 -36.26 7.03 3.76
N ILE A 141 -35.44 7.54 4.68
CA ILE A 141 -34.21 6.85 5.08
C ILE A 141 -34.64 5.63 5.88
N MET A 142 -34.44 4.46 5.29
CA MET A 142 -34.71 3.20 5.95
C MET A 142 -33.56 2.87 6.89
N ARG A 143 -33.89 2.30 8.04
CA ARG A 143 -32.89 1.96 9.05
C ARG A 143 -32.12 0.71 8.66
N ARG A 144 -30.91 0.63 9.21
CA ARG A 144 -30.08 -0.57 9.14
C ARG A 144 -30.53 -1.58 10.17
N CYS A 145 -30.43 -2.86 9.86
CA CYS A 145 -30.72 -3.94 10.78
C CYS A 145 -29.42 -4.39 11.47
N THR A 146 -29.50 -4.71 12.76
CA THR A 146 -28.40 -5.32 13.51
C THR A 146 -28.60 -6.82 13.61
N LEU A 147 -27.54 -7.59 13.40
CA LEU A 147 -27.56 -9.05 13.46
C LEU A 147 -26.36 -9.54 14.26
N ARG A 148 -26.59 -10.49 15.15
CA ARG A 148 -25.54 -11.22 15.88
C ARG A 148 -25.90 -12.69 15.91
N ILE A 149 -25.04 -13.53 15.33
CA ILE A 149 -25.21 -14.99 15.35
C ILE A 149 -24.40 -15.55 16.52
N THR A 150 -25.10 -16.05 17.54
CA THR A 150 -24.48 -16.63 18.75
C THR A 150 -24.41 -18.16 18.72
N ASP A 151 -25.23 -18.80 17.90
CA ASP A 151 -25.18 -20.25 17.69
C ASP A 151 -23.95 -20.59 16.83
N ALA A 152 -23.01 -21.36 17.39
CA ALA A 152 -21.77 -21.73 16.72
C ALA A 152 -22.00 -22.65 15.51
N GLU A 153 -23.16 -23.31 15.44
CA GLU A 153 -23.52 -24.24 14.37
C GLU A 153 -24.33 -23.56 13.26
N LEU A 154 -24.64 -22.27 13.40
CA LEU A 154 -25.35 -21.46 12.43
C LEU A 154 -24.37 -20.56 11.66
N VAL A 155 -24.44 -20.59 10.34
CA VAL A 155 -23.64 -19.72 9.47
C VAL A 155 -24.56 -18.88 8.58
N GLY A 156 -24.16 -17.63 8.36
CA GLY A 156 -24.89 -16.68 7.52
C GLY A 156 -24.00 -16.07 6.44
N VAL A 157 -24.59 -15.80 5.29
CA VAL A 157 -23.93 -15.11 4.17
C VAL A 157 -24.90 -14.07 3.58
N THR A 158 -24.41 -12.89 3.25
CA THR A 158 -25.21 -11.85 2.57
C THR A 158 -25.46 -12.20 1.11
N ASP A 159 -26.39 -11.49 0.48
CA ASP A 159 -26.60 -11.44 -0.98
C ASP A 159 -25.31 -11.19 -1.80
N GLU A 160 -24.41 -10.34 -1.30
CA GLU A 160 -23.07 -10.11 -1.87
C GLU A 160 -22.03 -11.22 -1.58
N ASN A 161 -22.46 -12.40 -1.12
CA ASN A 161 -21.58 -13.52 -0.74
C ASN A 161 -20.55 -13.20 0.37
N ARG A 162 -20.88 -12.27 1.28
CA ARG A 162 -20.01 -11.96 2.43
C ARG A 162 -20.42 -12.79 3.64
N PRO A 163 -19.50 -13.56 4.26
CA PRO A 163 -19.81 -14.34 5.44
C PRO A 163 -20.06 -13.42 6.65
N ILE A 164 -21.07 -13.76 7.45
CA ILE A 164 -21.36 -13.10 8.72
C ILE A 164 -20.42 -13.69 9.79
N PRO A 165 -19.57 -12.88 10.43
CA PRO A 165 -18.67 -13.36 11.46
C PRO A 165 -19.46 -13.89 12.68
N PRO A 166 -19.06 -15.04 13.26
CA PRO A 166 -19.72 -15.60 14.43
C PRO A 166 -19.47 -14.73 15.67
N ASP A 167 -20.49 -14.60 16.52
CA ASP A 167 -20.49 -13.82 17.77
C ASP A 167 -20.06 -12.35 17.65
N VAL A 168 -20.19 -11.77 16.45
CA VAL A 168 -19.92 -10.35 16.20
C VAL A 168 -21.20 -9.68 15.73
N GLU A 169 -21.52 -8.53 16.33
CA GLU A 169 -22.68 -7.73 15.92
C GLU A 169 -22.34 -6.95 14.64
N VAL A 170 -23.14 -7.16 13.59
CA VAL A 170 -23.00 -6.50 12.30
C VAL A 170 -24.21 -5.61 12.00
N SER A 171 -23.98 -4.45 11.37
CA SER A 171 -25.04 -3.53 10.94
C SER A 171 -25.15 -3.55 9.41
N LEU A 172 -26.27 -4.05 8.91
CA LEU A 172 -26.52 -4.29 7.49
C LEU A 172 -27.51 -3.27 6.91
N PRO A 173 -27.32 -2.79 5.67
CA PRO A 173 -28.27 -1.91 4.98
C PRO A 173 -29.69 -2.49 4.89
N HIS A 174 -30.69 -1.61 4.74
CA HIS A 174 -32.02 -2.02 4.28
C HIS A 174 -31.94 -2.77 2.94
N ASP A 175 -32.89 -3.68 2.71
CA ASP A 175 -32.96 -4.60 1.56
C ASP A 175 -31.83 -5.65 1.52
N THR A 176 -30.95 -5.70 2.52
CA THR A 176 -29.98 -6.79 2.62
C THR A 176 -30.69 -8.10 2.91
N GLU A 177 -30.46 -9.10 2.06
CA GLU A 177 -30.86 -10.48 2.28
C GLU A 177 -29.70 -11.25 2.95
N VAL A 178 -30.00 -11.96 4.04
CA VAL A 178 -29.05 -12.84 4.73
C VAL A 178 -29.57 -14.27 4.63
N ARG A 179 -28.80 -15.13 3.97
CA ARG A 179 -29.10 -16.57 3.87
C ARG A 179 -28.39 -17.31 4.99
N LEU A 180 -29.12 -18.15 5.70
CA LEU A 180 -28.71 -18.85 6.91
C LEU A 180 -28.83 -20.36 6.73
N ARG A 181 -27.90 -21.10 7.31
CA ARG A 181 -27.93 -22.57 7.34
C ARG A 181 -27.09 -23.11 8.49
N CYS A 182 -27.24 -24.39 8.78
CA CYS A 182 -26.30 -25.07 9.67
C CYS A 182 -24.96 -25.34 8.97
N VAL A 183 -23.87 -25.40 9.74
CA VAL A 183 -22.49 -25.62 9.22
C VAL A 183 -22.42 -26.89 8.36
N GLU A 184 -23.02 -27.99 8.83
CA GLU A 184 -23.05 -29.28 8.14
C GLU A 184 -24.49 -29.76 7.89
N SER A 185 -24.89 -29.75 6.61
CA SER A 185 -26.22 -30.20 6.19
C SER A 185 -26.46 -31.67 6.56
N GLY A 186 -27.55 -31.93 7.27
CA GLY A 186 -27.95 -33.27 7.72
C GLY A 186 -27.38 -33.70 9.08
N LEU A 187 -26.29 -33.08 9.57
CA LEU A 187 -25.74 -33.29 10.92
C LEU A 187 -26.44 -32.43 11.97
N TYR A 188 -27.04 -31.32 11.54
CA TYR A 188 -27.95 -30.52 12.33
C TYR A 188 -29.29 -30.40 11.60
N LYS A 189 -30.37 -30.31 12.37
CA LYS A 189 -31.69 -29.93 11.84
C LYS A 189 -31.82 -28.42 11.91
N PHE A 190 -32.00 -27.79 10.76
CA PHE A 190 -32.31 -26.37 10.67
C PHE A 190 -33.78 -26.11 11.05
N VAL A 191 -34.03 -25.12 11.91
CA VAL A 191 -35.38 -24.73 12.33
C VAL A 191 -35.54 -23.23 12.21
N GLY A 192 -36.50 -22.79 11.38
CA GLY A 192 -36.80 -21.38 11.11
C GLY A 192 -36.80 -21.08 9.61
N ASN A 193 -36.76 -19.79 9.25
CA ASN A 193 -36.62 -19.35 7.86
C ASN A 193 -35.14 -19.33 7.47
N ASP A 194 -34.81 -19.79 6.27
CA ASP A 194 -33.43 -19.84 5.75
C ASP A 194 -32.95 -18.47 5.23
N THR A 195 -33.85 -17.50 5.15
CA THR A 195 -33.59 -16.19 4.58
C THR A 195 -34.17 -15.11 5.48
N LEU A 196 -33.35 -14.14 5.88
CA LEU A 196 -33.78 -12.93 6.59
C LEU A 196 -33.62 -11.72 5.68
N LEU A 197 -34.67 -10.91 5.54
CA LEU A 197 -34.62 -9.64 4.81
C LEU A 197 -34.66 -8.47 5.80
N CYS A 198 -33.77 -7.49 5.61
CA CYS A 198 -33.77 -6.27 6.42
C CYS A 198 -34.83 -5.28 5.93
N ASP A 199 -35.93 -5.15 6.67
CA ASP A 199 -37.01 -4.19 6.42
C ASP A 199 -37.02 -3.08 7.48
N ASP A 200 -36.60 -1.87 7.08
CA ASP A 200 -36.57 -0.65 7.89
C ASP A 200 -36.07 -0.83 9.35
N GLY A 201 -34.95 -1.52 9.52
CA GLY A 201 -34.30 -1.74 10.82
C GLY A 201 -34.80 -2.95 11.60
N SER A 202 -35.75 -3.69 11.06
CA SER A 202 -36.21 -4.98 11.58
C SER A 202 -35.96 -6.11 10.59
N TRP A 203 -35.71 -7.32 11.09
CA TRP A 203 -35.66 -8.52 10.26
C TRP A 203 -37.07 -9.05 10.02
N THR A 204 -37.31 -9.64 8.84
CA THR A 204 -38.61 -10.23 8.48
C THR A 204 -39.02 -11.40 9.37
N ASP A 205 -38.05 -12.14 9.90
CA ASP A 205 -38.26 -13.34 10.71
C ASP A 205 -37.29 -13.37 11.90
N ASP A 206 -37.61 -14.20 12.89
CA ASP A 206 -36.72 -14.49 14.02
C ASP A 206 -35.49 -15.28 13.56
N LEU A 207 -34.38 -15.14 14.30
CA LEU A 207 -33.16 -15.87 13.99
C LEU A 207 -33.40 -17.40 14.10
N PRO A 208 -33.14 -18.17 13.02
CA PRO A 208 -33.23 -19.63 13.05
C PRO A 208 -32.14 -20.23 13.95
N TYR A 209 -32.29 -21.52 14.27
CA TYR A 209 -31.32 -22.24 15.11
C TYR A 209 -31.10 -23.67 14.62
N CYS A 210 -29.95 -24.24 15.02
CA CYS A 210 -29.53 -25.57 14.62
C CYS A 210 -29.70 -26.57 15.76
N VAL A 211 -30.47 -27.65 15.52
CA VAL A 211 -30.69 -28.71 16.51
C VAL A 211 -29.77 -29.88 16.23
N ALA A 212 -28.91 -30.20 17.21
CA ALA A 212 -28.04 -31.37 17.16
C ALA A 212 -28.82 -32.68 16.95
N THR A 213 -28.40 -33.46 15.95
CA THR A 213 -29.03 -34.74 15.56
C THR A 213 -28.53 -35.93 16.38
N THR A 214 -29.03 -37.13 16.07
CA THR A 214 -28.68 -38.39 16.72
C THR A 214 -27.17 -38.63 16.87
N MET A 215 -26.35 -38.27 15.88
CA MET A 215 -24.89 -38.47 15.94
C MET A 215 -24.21 -37.66 17.04
N HIS A 216 -24.66 -36.42 17.27
CA HIS A 216 -24.16 -35.55 18.34
C HIS A 216 -24.83 -35.81 19.69
N ARG A 217 -26.00 -36.46 19.71
CA ARG A 217 -26.76 -36.78 20.93
C ARG A 217 -26.73 -38.26 21.30
N ASN A 218 -25.65 -38.96 20.92
CA ASN A 218 -25.43 -40.38 21.24
C ASN A 218 -26.66 -41.27 20.94
N PHE A 219 -27.25 -41.08 19.77
CA PHE A 219 -28.44 -41.78 19.27
C PHE A 219 -29.69 -41.64 20.15
N SER A 220 -29.86 -40.51 20.84
CA SER A 220 -31.08 -40.18 21.58
C SER A 220 -32.33 -40.23 20.69
N LEU A 221 -33.39 -40.88 21.18
CA LEU A 221 -34.68 -41.00 20.49
C LEU A 221 -35.43 -39.67 20.33
N GLN A 222 -35.10 -38.67 21.12
CA GLN A 222 -35.70 -37.33 21.05
C GLN A 222 -34.94 -36.39 20.11
N ALA A 223 -33.77 -36.81 19.61
CA ALA A 223 -32.99 -36.03 18.67
C ALA A 223 -33.45 -36.29 17.24
N PRO A 224 -33.45 -35.28 16.35
CA PRO A 224 -33.66 -35.50 14.93
C PRO A 224 -32.65 -36.50 14.36
N PRO A 225 -33.05 -37.34 13.38
CA PRO A 225 -32.13 -38.29 12.77
C PRO A 225 -31.03 -37.54 12.01
N THR A 226 -29.81 -38.07 12.08
CA THR A 226 -28.70 -37.60 11.26
C THR A 226 -28.87 -38.12 9.83
N ILE A 227 -28.71 -37.25 8.84
CA ILE A 227 -28.71 -37.64 7.43
C ILE A 227 -27.30 -37.45 6.88
N LEU A 228 -26.72 -38.54 6.39
CA LEU A 228 -25.41 -38.54 5.73
C LEU A 228 -25.59 -38.90 4.26
N TYR A 229 -24.74 -38.39 3.38
CA TYR A 229 -24.69 -38.86 2.00
C TYR A 229 -23.30 -39.37 1.65
N HIS A 230 -23.24 -40.32 0.73
CA HIS A 230 -21.99 -40.74 0.11
C HIS A 230 -22.20 -41.03 -1.37
N VAL A 231 -21.24 -40.57 -2.16
CA VAL A 231 -21.21 -40.80 -3.60
C VAL A 231 -20.61 -42.17 -3.86
N VAL A 232 -21.37 -43.04 -4.51
CA VAL A 232 -20.91 -44.38 -4.92
C VAL A 232 -20.17 -44.30 -6.25
N SER A 233 -20.68 -43.48 -7.17
CA SER A 233 -20.10 -43.24 -8.49
C SER A 233 -20.59 -41.89 -9.03
N GLY A 234 -19.73 -41.15 -9.72
CA GLY A 234 -20.03 -39.78 -10.17
C GLY A 234 -19.44 -38.75 -9.23
N ASP A 235 -20.09 -37.59 -9.11
CA ASP A 235 -19.62 -36.48 -8.29
C ASP A 235 -20.79 -35.75 -7.60
N ALA A 236 -20.53 -35.22 -6.40
CA ALA A 236 -21.46 -34.39 -5.65
C ALA A 236 -20.70 -33.48 -4.68
N GLY A 237 -21.21 -32.28 -4.43
CA GLY A 237 -20.59 -31.31 -3.51
C GLY A 237 -21.64 -30.52 -2.74
N LEU A 238 -21.22 -29.86 -1.67
CA LEU A 238 -22.09 -28.99 -0.86
C LEU A 238 -22.04 -27.56 -1.41
N ALA A 239 -23.20 -27.01 -1.78
CA ALA A 239 -23.31 -25.60 -2.15
C ALA A 239 -23.35 -24.69 -0.91
N GLU A 240 -23.07 -23.40 -1.11
CA GLU A 240 -23.07 -22.41 -0.03
C GLU A 240 -24.41 -22.27 0.69
N ASN A 241 -25.52 -22.57 0.01
CA ASN A 241 -26.87 -22.61 0.58
C ASN A 241 -27.20 -23.93 1.30
N GLY A 242 -26.21 -24.82 1.49
CA GLY A 242 -26.39 -26.11 2.18
C GLY A 242 -27.04 -27.20 1.33
N SER A 243 -27.39 -26.94 0.07
CA SER A 243 -27.90 -27.95 -0.85
C SER A 243 -26.78 -28.89 -1.29
N ILE A 244 -27.07 -30.19 -1.36
CA ILE A 244 -26.17 -31.19 -1.92
C ILE A 244 -26.36 -31.18 -3.44
N VAL A 245 -25.37 -30.64 -4.15
CA VAL A 245 -25.40 -30.57 -5.61
C VAL A 245 -24.82 -31.86 -6.17
N VAL A 246 -25.62 -32.56 -6.96
CA VAL A 246 -25.30 -33.89 -7.48
C VAL A 246 -25.15 -33.80 -9.00
N PHE A 247 -24.07 -34.35 -9.54
CA PHE A 247 -23.86 -34.36 -10.98
C PHE A 247 -24.83 -35.32 -11.69
N PRO A 248 -25.33 -35.01 -12.90
CA PRO A 248 -26.20 -35.93 -13.63
C PRO A 248 -25.51 -37.28 -13.90
N GLY A 249 -26.21 -38.38 -13.62
CA GLY A 249 -25.70 -39.74 -13.74
C GLY A 249 -25.01 -40.27 -12.48
N THR A 250 -24.81 -39.45 -11.44
CA THR A 250 -24.25 -39.87 -10.16
C THR A 250 -25.13 -40.92 -9.48
N ILE A 251 -24.51 -41.90 -8.84
CA ILE A 251 -25.16 -42.84 -7.91
C ILE A 251 -24.81 -42.38 -6.50
N ILE A 252 -25.83 -41.96 -5.75
CA ILE A 252 -25.69 -41.42 -4.40
C ILE A 252 -26.58 -42.18 -3.44
N ASN A 253 -26.03 -42.46 -2.26
CA ASN A 253 -26.74 -43.07 -1.16
C ASN A 253 -26.91 -42.04 -0.05
N ILE A 254 -28.10 -42.00 0.51
CA ILE A 254 -28.50 -41.07 1.57
C ILE A 254 -28.92 -41.94 2.76
N ASP A 255 -28.16 -41.86 3.83
CA ASP A 255 -28.27 -42.70 5.02
C ASP A 255 -28.93 -41.90 6.15
N CYS A 256 -30.08 -42.37 6.61
CA CYS A 256 -30.70 -41.90 7.83
C CYS A 256 -30.19 -42.74 9.01
N LEU A 257 -29.53 -42.08 9.96
CA LEU A 257 -28.98 -42.76 11.13
C LEU A 257 -30.07 -42.98 12.18
N PHE A 258 -30.41 -44.25 12.42
CA PHE A 258 -31.43 -44.65 13.38
C PHE A 258 -31.23 -46.08 13.86
N GLN A 259 -31.45 -46.38 15.13
CA GLN A 259 -31.25 -47.74 15.65
C GLN A 259 -32.33 -48.71 15.15
N ARG A 260 -31.92 -49.73 14.42
CA ARG A 260 -32.82 -50.72 13.78
C ARG A 260 -33.74 -51.46 14.76
N GLN A 261 -33.28 -51.69 15.98
CA GLN A 261 -34.07 -52.35 17.03
C GLN A 261 -35.29 -51.54 17.49
N LEU A 262 -35.32 -50.23 17.20
CA LEU A 262 -36.36 -49.30 17.65
C LEU A 262 -37.42 -49.03 16.55
N GLY A 263 -37.34 -49.72 15.42
CA GLY A 263 -38.27 -49.59 14.30
C GLY A 263 -37.60 -49.12 13.01
N ASN A 264 -38.41 -48.91 11.97
CA ASN A 264 -37.94 -48.50 10.64
C ASN A 264 -38.31 -47.03 10.39
N PRO A 265 -37.33 -46.16 10.11
CA PRO A 265 -37.61 -44.83 9.58
C PRO A 265 -38.35 -44.91 8.24
N GLN A 266 -38.97 -43.80 7.85
CA GLN A 266 -39.63 -43.63 6.55
C GLN A 266 -38.98 -42.47 5.79
N TRP A 267 -38.70 -42.70 4.52
CA TRP A 267 -38.23 -41.66 3.62
C TRP A 267 -39.41 -41.05 2.86
N THR A 268 -39.45 -39.73 2.81
CA THR A 268 -40.35 -38.96 1.94
C THR A 268 -39.51 -37.99 1.11
N TRP A 269 -40.02 -37.61 -0.06
CA TRP A 269 -39.32 -36.69 -0.96
C TRP A 269 -40.30 -35.89 -1.81
N THR A 270 -39.85 -34.75 -2.33
CA THR A 270 -40.71 -33.86 -3.12
C THR A 270 -40.83 -34.23 -4.60
N SER A 271 -39.87 -34.98 -5.17
CA SER A 271 -39.94 -35.43 -6.56
C SER A 271 -41.10 -36.41 -6.80
N THR A 272 -41.96 -36.12 -7.76
CA THR A 272 -43.13 -36.95 -8.10
C THR A 272 -42.86 -37.95 -9.21
N GLN A 273 -41.68 -37.90 -9.85
CA GLN A 273 -41.41 -38.66 -11.08
C GLN A 273 -40.84 -40.05 -10.82
N ARG A 274 -40.29 -40.30 -9.63
CA ARG A 274 -39.56 -41.53 -9.32
C ARG A 274 -39.76 -41.98 -7.89
N VAL A 275 -39.77 -43.29 -7.70
CA VAL A 275 -39.71 -43.92 -6.38
C VAL A 275 -38.31 -44.48 -6.17
N TYR A 276 -37.71 -44.19 -5.02
CA TYR A 276 -36.37 -44.62 -4.70
C TYR A 276 -36.37 -45.85 -3.79
N PRO A 277 -35.55 -46.86 -4.09
CA PRO A 277 -35.38 -47.98 -3.18
C PRO A 277 -34.79 -47.48 -1.86
N ASN A 278 -35.38 -47.94 -0.77
CA ASN A 278 -34.88 -47.66 0.56
C ASN A 278 -34.93 -48.92 1.43
N ALA A 279 -33.87 -49.16 2.19
CA ALA A 279 -33.71 -50.34 3.04
C ALA A 279 -32.58 -50.13 4.06
N TRP A 280 -32.51 -51.02 5.05
CA TRP A 280 -31.33 -51.09 5.92
C TRP A 280 -30.07 -51.43 5.12
N ALA A 281 -28.95 -50.80 5.49
CA ALA A 281 -27.64 -51.20 4.98
C ALA A 281 -27.39 -52.70 5.23
N ILE A 282 -26.57 -53.33 4.37
CA ILE A 282 -26.36 -54.79 4.40
C ILE A 282 -25.02 -55.15 5.06
N THR A 283 -24.06 -54.23 5.04
CA THR A 283 -22.74 -54.41 5.64
C THR A 283 -22.85 -54.64 7.15
N ALA A 284 -22.04 -55.56 7.68
CA ALA A 284 -22.15 -55.99 9.08
C ALA A 284 -22.00 -54.83 10.08
N GLU A 285 -21.20 -53.83 9.72
CA GLU A 285 -20.91 -52.65 10.54
C GLU A 285 -22.05 -51.62 10.51
N GLU A 286 -22.82 -51.51 9.43
CA GLU A 286 -23.80 -50.42 9.22
C GLU A 286 -25.26 -50.88 9.36
N LYS A 287 -25.52 -52.19 9.18
CA LYS A 287 -26.87 -52.78 9.08
C LYS A 287 -27.79 -52.55 10.28
N ASN A 288 -27.24 -52.11 11.40
CA ASN A 288 -27.95 -51.91 12.66
C ASN A 288 -28.34 -50.44 12.88
N TRP A 289 -27.80 -49.50 12.10
CA TRP A 289 -27.98 -48.06 12.36
C TRP A 289 -28.08 -47.17 11.12
N LYS A 290 -27.90 -47.69 9.89
CA LYS A 290 -28.10 -46.92 8.64
C LYS A 290 -29.32 -47.41 7.85
N PHE A 291 -30.33 -46.55 7.71
CA PHE A 291 -31.48 -46.77 6.82
C PHE A 291 -31.29 -45.93 5.54
N ARG A 292 -30.97 -46.61 4.44
CA ARG A 292 -30.44 -46.03 3.21
C ARG A 292 -31.54 -45.81 2.17
N LEU A 293 -31.55 -44.65 1.53
CA LEU A 293 -32.21 -44.38 0.27
C LEU A 293 -31.15 -44.24 -0.83
N SER A 294 -31.37 -44.84 -2.00
CA SER A 294 -30.40 -44.82 -3.10
C SER A 294 -30.99 -44.19 -4.35
N ILE A 295 -30.33 -43.15 -4.87
CA ILE A 295 -30.63 -42.55 -6.16
C ILE A 295 -29.63 -43.10 -7.17
N TYR A 296 -30.11 -43.87 -8.14
CA TYR A 296 -29.27 -44.46 -9.19
C TYR A 296 -29.36 -43.63 -10.46
N TYR A 297 -28.22 -43.20 -10.98
CA TYR A 297 -28.09 -42.42 -12.21
C TYR A 297 -28.93 -41.13 -12.17
N ALA A 298 -28.61 -40.26 -11.21
CA ALA A 298 -29.36 -39.05 -10.90
C ALA A 298 -29.73 -38.22 -12.13
N LYS A 299 -30.97 -37.73 -12.18
CA LYS A 299 -31.52 -36.85 -13.22
C LYS A 299 -32.00 -35.53 -12.61
N ASP A 300 -32.19 -34.53 -13.46
CA ASP A 300 -32.70 -33.21 -13.09
C ASP A 300 -33.99 -33.27 -12.25
N TYR A 301 -34.92 -34.15 -12.61
CA TYR A 301 -36.16 -34.38 -11.86
C TYR A 301 -35.99 -35.09 -10.50
N ASP A 302 -34.81 -35.63 -10.19
CA ASP A 302 -34.51 -36.17 -8.85
C ASP A 302 -34.17 -35.03 -7.85
N SER A 303 -34.11 -33.77 -8.30
CA SER A 303 -33.94 -32.60 -7.43
C SER A 303 -35.15 -32.41 -6.50
N GLY A 304 -34.88 -32.13 -5.23
CA GLY A 304 -35.94 -31.96 -4.23
C GLY A 304 -35.45 -32.07 -2.80
N THR A 305 -36.38 -31.97 -1.87
CA THR A 305 -36.15 -32.17 -0.44
C THR A 305 -36.38 -33.64 -0.12
N TYR A 306 -35.45 -34.24 0.61
CA TYR A 306 -35.49 -35.63 1.07
C TYR A 306 -35.54 -35.64 2.59
N THR A 307 -36.64 -36.14 3.12
CA THR A 307 -36.93 -36.10 4.56
C THR A 307 -36.93 -37.52 5.12
N CYS A 308 -36.15 -37.73 6.18
CA CYS A 308 -36.22 -38.96 6.97
C CYS A 308 -37.08 -38.72 8.21
N VAL A 309 -38.15 -39.50 8.35
CA VAL A 309 -39.07 -39.46 9.49
C VAL A 309 -38.86 -40.72 10.33
N THR A 310 -38.54 -40.53 11.61
CA THR A 310 -38.40 -41.65 12.56
C THR A 310 -39.77 -42.20 12.97
N PRO A 311 -39.85 -43.41 13.55
CA PRO A 311 -41.10 -43.95 14.12
C PRO A 311 -41.76 -43.10 15.22
N HIS A 312 -41.09 -42.06 15.71
CA HIS A 312 -41.57 -41.14 16.74
C HIS A 312 -41.96 -39.77 16.15
N ASP A 313 -42.20 -39.69 14.83
CA ASP A 313 -42.57 -38.48 14.08
C ASP A 313 -41.55 -37.33 14.15
N ILE A 314 -40.32 -37.63 14.59
CA ILE A 314 -39.21 -36.68 14.52
C ILE A 314 -38.53 -36.85 13.19
N SER A 315 -38.36 -35.75 12.46
CA SER A 315 -37.77 -35.73 11.13
C SER A 315 -36.55 -34.83 11.03
N ASN A 316 -35.72 -35.12 10.04
CA ASN A 316 -34.70 -34.22 9.51
C ASN A 316 -34.72 -34.31 7.97
N GLU A 317 -34.17 -33.31 7.29
CA GLU A 317 -34.21 -33.24 5.84
C GLU A 317 -32.95 -32.65 5.22
N VAL A 318 -32.75 -32.98 3.95
CA VAL A 318 -31.67 -32.44 3.11
C VAL A 318 -32.21 -32.08 1.74
N ASN A 319 -31.67 -31.00 1.15
CA ASN A 319 -32.01 -30.58 -0.19
C ASN A 319 -30.98 -31.12 -1.18
N ILE A 320 -31.45 -31.78 -2.23
CA ILE A 320 -30.62 -32.31 -3.32
C ILE A 320 -30.98 -31.57 -4.60
N VAL A 321 -29.95 -31.09 -5.30
CA VAL A 321 -30.09 -30.40 -6.58
C VAL A 321 -29.23 -31.13 -7.61
N VAL A 322 -29.87 -31.73 -8.61
CA VAL A 322 -29.16 -32.41 -9.68
C VAL A 322 -28.86 -31.40 -10.79
N LYS A 323 -27.60 -31.02 -10.93
CA LYS A 323 -27.17 -29.98 -11.86
C LYS A 323 -25.78 -30.26 -12.43
N ASP A 324 -25.65 -30.03 -13.73
CA ASP A 324 -24.36 -30.07 -14.42
C ASP A 324 -23.60 -28.75 -14.19
N VAL A 325 -22.76 -28.72 -13.15
CA VAL A 325 -22.06 -27.51 -12.70
C VAL A 325 -20.76 -27.31 -13.48
N HIS A 326 -20.65 -26.13 -14.08
CA HIS A 326 -19.44 -25.67 -14.76
C HIS A 326 -19.06 -24.26 -14.29
N CYS A 327 -17.78 -24.06 -14.01
CA CYS A 327 -17.22 -22.76 -13.69
C CYS A 327 -16.86 -21.96 -14.96
N PRO A 328 -16.90 -20.62 -14.88
CA PRO A 328 -16.52 -19.76 -16.00
C PRO A 328 -15.04 -19.96 -16.38
N ALA A 329 -14.74 -19.80 -17.67
CA ALA A 329 -13.36 -19.85 -18.15
C ALA A 329 -12.53 -18.72 -17.51
N ILE A 330 -11.39 -19.07 -16.94
CA ILE A 330 -10.48 -18.10 -16.31
C ILE A 330 -9.81 -17.29 -17.42
N LYS A 331 -10.08 -15.98 -17.47
CA LYS A 331 -9.50 -15.08 -18.48
C LYS A 331 -8.01 -14.87 -18.21
N SER A 332 -7.16 -15.12 -19.21
CA SER A 332 -5.72 -14.83 -19.15
C SER A 332 -5.45 -13.37 -19.54
N VAL A 333 -5.70 -12.46 -18.59
CA VAL A 333 -5.42 -11.01 -18.79
C VAL A 333 -3.97 -10.67 -18.42
N ASP A 334 -3.37 -11.44 -17.52
CA ASP A 334 -1.99 -11.27 -17.06
C ASP A 334 -1.05 -12.15 -17.89
N HIS A 335 -0.24 -11.52 -18.74
CA HIS A 335 0.71 -12.22 -19.61
C HIS A 335 1.84 -12.91 -18.82
N ASN A 336 2.07 -12.51 -17.55
CA ASN A 336 3.10 -13.08 -16.70
C ASN A 336 2.60 -14.25 -15.85
N ARG A 337 1.31 -14.58 -15.93
CA ARG A 337 0.68 -15.68 -15.24
C ARG A 337 0.61 -16.92 -16.12
N VAL A 338 1.20 -18.00 -15.64
CA VAL A 338 1.07 -19.34 -16.21
C VAL A 338 -0.01 -20.07 -15.42
N MET A 339 -0.90 -20.77 -16.13
CA MET A 339 -2.00 -21.51 -15.52
C MET A 339 -2.12 -22.91 -16.12
N ALA A 340 -2.39 -23.88 -15.27
CA ALA A 340 -2.74 -25.24 -15.64
C ALA A 340 -4.16 -25.51 -15.13
N VAL A 341 -5.09 -25.77 -16.04
CA VAL A 341 -6.50 -26.00 -15.73
C VAL A 341 -6.85 -27.43 -16.12
N GLU A 342 -7.24 -28.25 -15.14
CA GLU A 342 -7.61 -29.66 -15.36
C GLU A 342 -8.96 -29.79 -16.09
N GLY A 343 -9.80 -28.76 -15.96
CA GLY A 343 -11.13 -28.66 -16.54
C GLY A 343 -11.91 -27.51 -15.89
N ASN A 344 -13.21 -27.42 -16.17
CA ASN A 344 -14.09 -26.42 -15.57
C ASN A 344 -15.32 -27.04 -14.91
N LYS A 345 -15.33 -28.35 -14.65
CA LYS A 345 -16.40 -29.01 -13.91
C LYS A 345 -16.21 -28.83 -12.41
N MET A 346 -17.25 -29.06 -11.61
CA MET A 346 -17.14 -29.13 -10.14
C MET A 346 -15.92 -29.98 -9.72
N HIS A 347 -15.23 -29.55 -8.66
CA HIS A 347 -13.97 -30.10 -8.16
C HIS A 347 -12.76 -30.05 -9.10
N SER A 348 -12.90 -29.55 -10.33
CA SER A 348 -11.74 -29.27 -11.20
C SER A 348 -10.86 -28.22 -10.54
N LYS A 349 -9.55 -28.39 -10.70
CA LYS A 349 -8.55 -27.49 -10.12
C LYS A 349 -7.87 -26.66 -11.20
N ALA A 350 -7.56 -25.42 -10.85
CA ALA A 350 -6.70 -24.55 -11.62
C ALA A 350 -5.50 -24.15 -10.75
N ARG A 351 -4.29 -24.47 -11.22
CA ARG A 351 -3.02 -24.13 -10.57
C ARG A 351 -2.37 -22.96 -11.28
N PHE A 352 -1.78 -22.04 -10.52
CA PHE A 352 -1.14 -20.85 -11.04
C PHE A 352 0.33 -20.78 -10.64
N ALA A 353 1.12 -20.21 -11.54
CA ALA A 353 2.50 -19.84 -11.29
C ALA A 353 2.80 -18.54 -12.03
N CYS A 354 3.84 -17.83 -11.61
CA CYS A 354 4.32 -16.65 -12.32
C CYS A 354 5.59 -16.95 -13.10
N MET A 355 5.79 -16.22 -14.20
CA MET A 355 7.07 -16.21 -14.92
C MET A 355 8.21 -15.74 -14.01
N GLU A 356 9.46 -16.07 -14.38
CA GLU A 356 10.63 -15.64 -13.62
C GLU A 356 10.67 -14.12 -13.45
N GLY A 357 10.91 -13.66 -12.22
CA GLY A 357 10.94 -12.22 -11.89
C GLY A 357 9.64 -11.66 -11.34
N PHE A 358 8.59 -12.48 -11.22
CA PHE A 358 7.30 -12.11 -10.68
C PHE A 358 6.93 -12.98 -9.47
N GLU A 359 6.21 -12.39 -8.51
CA GLU A 359 5.62 -13.08 -7.37
C GLU A 359 4.11 -13.25 -7.56
N LEU A 360 3.60 -14.38 -7.06
CA LEU A 360 2.19 -14.69 -7.09
C LEU A 360 1.50 -14.01 -5.90
N VAL A 361 0.57 -13.11 -6.19
CA VAL A 361 -0.27 -12.44 -5.20
C VAL A 361 -1.69 -13.02 -5.29
N GLY A 362 -2.03 -13.88 -4.33
CA GLY A 362 -3.30 -14.60 -4.26
C GLY A 362 -3.10 -16.12 -4.13
N PRO A 363 -4.15 -16.93 -4.37
CA PRO A 363 -4.10 -18.38 -4.20
C PRO A 363 -3.28 -19.07 -5.30
N GLU A 364 -2.44 -20.05 -4.93
CA GLU A 364 -1.71 -20.91 -5.88
C GLU A 364 -2.62 -21.91 -6.60
N GLU A 365 -3.74 -22.27 -5.99
CA GLU A 365 -4.72 -23.21 -6.51
C GLU A 365 -6.14 -22.72 -6.18
N ILE A 366 -7.02 -22.74 -7.18
CA ILE A 366 -8.48 -22.54 -6.98
C ILE A 366 -9.24 -23.77 -7.46
N THR A 367 -10.38 -24.05 -6.82
CA THR A 367 -11.21 -25.22 -7.12
C THR A 367 -12.61 -24.78 -7.56
N CYS A 368 -13.16 -25.43 -8.58
CA CYS A 368 -14.53 -25.16 -9.02
C CYS A 368 -15.54 -25.72 -8.00
N GLN A 369 -16.37 -24.85 -7.43
CA GLN A 369 -17.31 -25.21 -6.37
C GLN A 369 -18.68 -25.63 -6.92
N ALA A 370 -19.49 -26.24 -6.06
CA ALA A 370 -20.88 -26.61 -6.35
C ALA A 370 -21.78 -25.40 -6.71
N SER A 371 -21.37 -24.17 -6.36
CA SER A 371 -22.01 -22.92 -6.77
C SER A 371 -21.89 -22.64 -8.28
N GLY A 372 -20.94 -23.29 -8.97
CA GLY A 372 -20.55 -22.93 -10.34
C GLY A 372 -19.61 -21.73 -10.40
N GLN A 373 -19.05 -21.32 -9.27
CA GLN A 373 -17.98 -20.34 -9.18
C GLN A 373 -16.68 -21.00 -8.71
N TRP A 374 -15.56 -20.39 -9.07
CA TRP A 374 -14.27 -20.77 -8.50
C TRP A 374 -14.21 -20.35 -7.04
N SER A 375 -13.48 -21.11 -6.22
CA SER A 375 -13.35 -20.84 -4.79
C SER A 375 -12.88 -19.43 -4.46
N GLU A 376 -12.05 -18.87 -5.32
CA GLU A 376 -11.49 -17.52 -5.21
C GLU A 376 -11.22 -16.94 -6.60
N ASP A 377 -10.97 -15.63 -6.66
CA ASP A 377 -10.50 -14.96 -7.87
C ASP A 377 -9.10 -15.43 -8.28
N ALA A 378 -8.83 -15.43 -9.58
CA ALA A 378 -7.52 -15.81 -10.10
C ALA A 378 -6.43 -14.81 -9.63
N PRO A 379 -5.27 -15.30 -9.16
CA PRO A 379 -4.20 -14.47 -8.60
C PRO A 379 -3.57 -13.57 -9.67
N LYS A 380 -2.82 -12.56 -9.21
CA LYS A 380 -2.05 -11.63 -10.05
C LYS A 380 -0.56 -11.89 -9.92
N CYS A 381 0.19 -11.70 -10.99
CA CYS A 381 1.65 -11.76 -10.97
C CYS A 381 2.22 -10.33 -10.91
N GLU A 382 2.79 -9.99 -9.76
CA GLU A 382 3.44 -8.69 -9.56
C GLU A 382 4.95 -8.81 -9.73
N VAL A 383 5.57 -7.80 -10.33
CA VAL A 383 7.03 -7.81 -10.52
C VAL A 383 7.74 -7.74 -9.17
N LEU A 384 8.71 -8.62 -8.95
CA LEU A 384 9.53 -8.65 -7.74
C LEU A 384 10.28 -7.33 -7.58
N LYS A 385 10.34 -6.81 -6.35
CA LYS A 385 11.03 -5.57 -6.01
C LYS A 385 12.07 -5.79 -4.92
N CYS A 386 13.33 -5.49 -5.23
CA CYS A 386 14.41 -5.53 -4.26
C CYS A 386 14.28 -4.41 -3.20
N PRO A 387 14.83 -4.58 -1.98
CA PRO A 387 14.81 -3.57 -0.93
C PRO A 387 15.31 -2.20 -1.41
N PRO A 388 14.83 -1.08 -0.83
CA PRO A 388 15.41 0.22 -1.09
C PRO A 388 16.90 0.21 -0.75
N LEU A 389 17.74 0.63 -1.69
CA LEU A 389 19.16 0.81 -1.44
C LEU A 389 19.33 2.04 -0.55
N VAL A 390 19.75 1.81 0.69
CA VAL A 390 20.15 2.88 1.62
C VAL A 390 21.67 2.95 1.59
N SER A 391 22.21 4.15 1.39
CA SER A 391 23.65 4.41 1.48
C SER A 391 23.90 5.41 2.60
N GLU A 392 24.89 5.11 3.44
CA GLU A 392 25.41 6.05 4.44
C GLU A 392 26.29 7.14 3.81
N SER A 393 26.79 6.91 2.59
CA SER A 393 27.65 7.86 1.88
C SER A 393 26.80 8.87 1.11
N LYS A 394 26.79 10.13 1.57
CA LYS A 394 26.11 11.25 0.89
C LYS A 394 26.63 11.53 -0.53
N HIS A 395 27.81 11.03 -0.86
CA HIS A 395 28.48 11.27 -2.14
C HIS A 395 28.24 10.15 -3.16
N LEU A 396 27.50 9.10 -2.81
CA LEU A 396 27.20 8.01 -3.73
C LEU A 396 26.14 8.46 -4.74
N ILE A 397 26.48 8.37 -6.04
CA ILE A 397 25.57 8.69 -7.14
C ILE A 397 25.10 7.37 -7.77
N MET A 398 23.79 7.25 -7.95
CA MET A 398 23.13 6.06 -8.51
C MET A 398 22.48 6.39 -9.85
N SER A 399 22.60 5.48 -10.83
CA SER A 399 22.01 5.66 -12.16
C SER A 399 20.48 5.62 -12.18
N THR A 400 19.86 4.80 -11.32
CA THR A 400 18.40 4.64 -11.24
C THR A 400 17.98 4.27 -9.82
N ARG A 401 16.72 4.58 -9.49
CA ARG A 401 16.05 4.15 -8.25
C ARG A 401 15.04 3.02 -8.49
N ASN A 402 14.94 2.53 -9.73
CA ASN A 402 14.11 1.37 -10.02
C ASN A 402 14.67 0.15 -9.27
N ARG A 403 13.77 -0.65 -8.70
CA ARG A 403 14.09 -1.82 -7.87
C ARG A 403 13.45 -3.10 -8.39
N THR A 404 12.84 -3.05 -9.57
CA THR A 404 12.19 -4.20 -10.19
C THR A 404 13.24 -5.23 -10.60
N TYR A 405 12.85 -6.51 -10.57
CA TYR A 405 13.68 -7.62 -11.01
C TYR A 405 14.37 -7.35 -12.36
N GLY A 406 15.63 -7.74 -12.48
CA GLY A 406 16.45 -7.52 -13.67
C GLY A 406 17.00 -6.09 -13.81
N THR A 407 16.58 -5.15 -12.97
CA THR A 407 17.17 -3.80 -12.95
C THR A 407 18.64 -3.86 -12.55
N ARG A 408 19.48 -3.17 -13.32
CA ARG A 408 20.91 -2.95 -13.04
C ARG A 408 21.15 -1.51 -12.61
N VAL A 409 21.59 -1.34 -11.37
CA VAL A 409 21.97 -0.04 -10.81
C VAL A 409 23.47 0.13 -10.91
N VAL A 410 23.94 1.23 -11.50
CA VAL A 410 25.36 1.56 -11.63
C VAL A 410 25.69 2.70 -10.67
N PHE A 411 26.83 2.59 -9.99
CA PHE A 411 27.28 3.53 -8.98
C PHE A 411 28.51 4.31 -9.44
N SER A 412 28.55 5.58 -9.07
CA SER A 412 29.69 6.47 -9.34
C SER A 412 29.92 7.42 -8.17
N CYS A 413 31.16 7.89 -8.03
CA CYS A 413 31.53 8.91 -7.03
C CYS A 413 31.89 10.22 -7.73
N PRO A 414 31.63 11.38 -7.08
CA PRO A 414 32.11 12.67 -7.57
C PRO A 414 33.64 12.74 -7.49
N THR A 415 34.20 13.73 -8.19
CA THR A 415 35.65 14.02 -8.17
C THR A 415 36.16 14.16 -6.74
N GLY A 416 37.33 13.58 -6.46
CA GLY A 416 37.95 13.54 -5.12
C GLY A 416 37.46 12.40 -4.22
N PHE A 417 36.54 11.55 -4.70
CA PHE A 417 36.11 10.32 -4.03
C PHE A 417 36.36 9.10 -4.92
N LYS A 418 36.68 7.98 -4.28
CA LYS A 418 36.81 6.67 -4.94
C LYS A 418 35.72 5.72 -4.47
N LEU A 419 35.21 4.92 -5.41
CA LEU A 419 34.22 3.90 -5.12
C LEU A 419 34.88 2.70 -4.44
N SER A 420 34.28 2.25 -3.35
CA SER A 420 34.70 1.07 -2.59
C SER A 420 33.54 0.07 -2.53
N GLY A 421 33.70 -1.06 -3.23
CA GLY A 421 32.68 -2.11 -3.35
C GLY A 421 32.31 -2.40 -4.81
N ALA A 422 31.19 -3.09 -5.02
CA ALA A 422 30.71 -3.46 -6.35
C ALA A 422 30.28 -2.21 -7.15
N PRO A 423 30.74 -2.04 -8.40
CA PRO A 423 30.38 -0.86 -9.22
C PRO A 423 28.93 -0.92 -9.76
N ASN A 424 28.29 -2.07 -9.68
CA ASN A 424 26.91 -2.26 -10.10
C ASN A 424 26.23 -3.35 -9.28
N LEU A 425 24.92 -3.19 -9.07
CA LEU A 425 24.05 -4.16 -8.40
C LEU A 425 22.90 -4.54 -9.32
N ASN A 426 22.56 -5.83 -9.34
CA ASN A 426 21.42 -6.37 -10.08
C ASN A 426 20.34 -6.83 -9.10
N CYS A 427 19.07 -6.56 -9.40
CA CYS A 427 17.96 -7.11 -8.63
C CYS A 427 17.70 -8.57 -9.05
N LEU A 428 17.95 -9.50 -8.13
CA LEU A 428 17.87 -10.95 -8.37
C LEU A 428 16.45 -11.47 -8.17
N LYS A 429 16.22 -12.72 -8.63
CA LYS A 429 14.94 -13.44 -8.46
C LYS A 429 14.58 -13.74 -7.01
N THR A 430 15.56 -13.64 -6.10
CA THR A 430 15.37 -13.79 -4.65
C THR A 430 14.83 -12.52 -3.99
N ALA A 431 14.42 -11.53 -4.79
CA ALA A 431 14.06 -10.18 -4.34
C ALA A 431 15.18 -9.48 -3.56
N ASN A 432 16.44 -9.86 -3.79
CA ASN A 432 17.62 -9.25 -3.15
C ASN A 432 18.58 -8.69 -4.20
N TRP A 433 19.34 -7.68 -3.80
CA TRP A 433 20.45 -7.17 -4.62
C TRP A 433 21.58 -8.18 -4.68
N SER A 434 22.32 -8.18 -5.79
CA SER A 434 23.44 -9.10 -6.02
C SER A 434 24.60 -8.95 -5.03
N ASP A 435 24.72 -7.78 -4.40
CA ASP A 435 25.75 -7.45 -3.42
C ASP A 435 25.24 -6.27 -2.56
N THR A 436 26.04 -5.86 -1.57
CA THR A 436 25.79 -4.72 -0.70
C THR A 436 26.07 -3.38 -1.39
N THR A 437 25.40 -2.32 -0.92
CA THR A 437 25.59 -0.96 -1.44
C THR A 437 27.04 -0.50 -1.26
N PRO A 438 27.74 -0.05 -2.33
CA PRO A 438 29.11 0.44 -2.21
C PRO A 438 29.18 1.80 -1.49
N THR A 439 30.39 2.22 -1.11
CA THR A 439 30.63 3.51 -0.47
C THR A 439 31.56 4.39 -1.30
N CYS A 440 31.34 5.71 -1.26
CA CYS A 440 32.29 6.69 -1.78
C CYS A 440 33.16 7.20 -0.64
N ASN A 441 34.45 6.86 -0.70
CA ASN A 441 35.44 7.26 0.29
C ASN A 441 36.31 8.39 -0.29
N PRO A 442 36.66 9.40 0.51
CA PRO A 442 37.55 10.46 0.03
C PRO A 442 38.89 9.86 -0.40
N ILE A 443 39.41 10.35 -1.51
CA ILE A 443 40.75 10.00 -1.96
C ILE A 443 41.73 10.77 -1.09
N THR A 444 42.59 10.03 -0.39
CA THR A 444 43.64 10.56 0.46
C THR A 444 45.00 10.15 -0.08
N CYS A 445 45.91 11.11 -0.12
CA CYS A 445 47.32 10.82 -0.33
C CYS A 445 47.97 10.40 1.00
N ARG A 446 49.03 9.60 0.91
CA ARG A 446 49.85 9.31 2.09
C ARG A 446 50.51 10.61 2.60
N PRO A 447 50.77 10.74 3.91
CA PRO A 447 51.52 11.88 4.43
C PRO A 447 52.82 12.10 3.63
N PRO A 448 53.12 13.34 3.23
CA PRO A 448 54.31 13.65 2.43
C PRO A 448 55.58 13.34 3.22
N VAL A 449 56.57 12.79 2.53
CA VAL A 449 57.89 12.53 3.15
C VAL A 449 58.65 13.85 3.25
N THR A 450 59.22 14.12 4.43
CA THR A 450 60.06 15.30 4.64
C THR A 450 61.40 15.15 3.93
N PRO A 451 61.81 16.13 3.09
CA PRO A 451 63.14 16.13 2.49
C PRO A 451 64.22 16.20 3.56
N VAL A 452 65.34 15.49 3.35
CA VAL A 452 66.56 15.66 4.16
C VAL A 452 66.98 17.12 4.08
N ASN A 453 67.31 17.78 5.20
CA ASN A 453 67.62 19.23 5.26
C ASN A 453 66.51 20.15 4.70
N GLY A 454 65.26 19.74 4.81
CA GLY A 454 64.09 20.55 4.47
C GLY A 454 62.91 20.32 5.42
N ARG A 455 61.81 21.00 5.15
CA ARG A 455 60.55 20.93 5.88
C ARG A 455 59.36 20.96 4.92
N VAL A 456 58.27 20.35 5.34
CA VAL A 456 56.99 20.38 4.63
C VAL A 456 56.07 21.36 5.34
N ILE A 457 55.46 22.26 4.57
CA ILE A 457 54.40 23.16 5.01
C ILE A 457 53.09 22.56 4.49
N ASP A 458 52.26 22.08 5.41
CA ASP A 458 50.98 21.44 5.08
C ASP A 458 49.87 21.81 6.07
N ALA A 459 48.65 21.40 5.71
CA ALA A 459 47.44 21.55 6.52
C ALA A 459 46.93 20.22 7.12
N GLY A 460 47.69 19.12 7.00
CA GLY A 460 47.41 17.81 7.59
C GLY A 460 46.26 16.97 7.02
N ARG A 461 45.43 17.48 6.09
CA ARG A 461 44.23 16.78 5.56
C ARG A 461 44.46 15.87 4.35
N TYR A 462 45.48 16.15 3.53
CA TYR A 462 45.95 15.35 2.38
C TYR A 462 44.86 14.73 1.48
N LEU A 463 43.76 15.45 1.24
CA LEU A 463 42.69 15.03 0.34
C LEU A 463 43.07 15.32 -1.12
N ALA A 464 42.45 14.62 -2.07
CA ALA A 464 42.60 14.95 -3.49
C ALA A 464 42.33 16.44 -3.76
N GLY A 465 43.22 17.09 -4.50
CA GLY A 465 43.24 18.53 -4.75
C GLY A 465 43.99 19.36 -3.70
N ASP A 466 44.32 18.81 -2.53
CA ASP A 466 45.18 19.48 -1.57
C ASP A 466 46.62 19.54 -2.07
N PHE A 467 47.33 20.58 -1.64
CA PHE A 467 48.74 20.74 -1.95
C PHE A 467 49.58 20.89 -0.69
N VAL A 468 50.84 20.52 -0.82
CA VAL A 468 51.86 20.72 0.20
C VAL A 468 53.02 21.47 -0.41
N GLN A 469 53.64 22.34 0.38
CA GLN A 469 54.77 23.13 -0.05
C GLN A 469 56.03 22.68 0.68
N TYR A 470 57.08 22.41 -0.08
CA TYR A 470 58.37 22.04 0.44
C TYR A 470 59.23 23.29 0.58
N THR A 471 60.03 23.35 1.64
CA THR A 471 61.03 24.41 1.85
C THR A 471 62.32 23.82 2.42
N CYS A 472 63.44 24.46 2.14
CA CYS A 472 64.75 24.03 2.63
C CYS A 472 65.13 24.72 3.94
N ASN A 473 66.03 24.07 4.68
CA ASN A 473 66.76 24.72 5.76
C ASN A 473 67.79 25.70 5.18
N ALA A 474 68.29 26.63 6.01
CA ALA A 474 69.29 27.60 5.58
C ALA A 474 70.51 26.94 4.90
N GLY A 475 71.03 27.57 3.85
CA GLY A 475 72.17 27.06 3.07
C GLY A 475 71.83 25.89 2.11
N HIS A 476 70.54 25.62 1.88
CA HIS A 476 70.09 24.60 0.94
C HIS A 476 68.97 25.13 0.03
N VAL A 477 68.87 24.57 -1.18
CA VAL A 477 67.85 24.93 -2.17
C VAL A 477 67.12 23.68 -2.68
N ILE A 478 65.86 23.85 -3.07
CA ILE A 478 65.04 22.77 -3.66
C ILE A 478 65.42 22.59 -5.12
N VAL A 479 65.64 21.33 -5.51
CA VAL A 479 65.80 20.96 -6.92
C VAL A 479 64.48 20.38 -7.43
N GLY A 480 63.78 21.11 -8.30
CA GLY A 480 62.49 20.71 -8.88
C GLY A 480 61.32 21.60 -8.48
N GLU A 481 60.09 21.09 -8.58
CA GLU A 481 58.88 21.80 -8.14
C GLU A 481 58.77 21.80 -6.60
N SER A 482 58.54 22.98 -6.02
CA SER A 482 58.40 23.15 -4.57
C SER A 482 56.99 22.84 -4.05
N VAL A 483 56.05 22.48 -4.92
CA VAL A 483 54.65 22.20 -4.57
C VAL A 483 54.26 20.84 -5.13
N ALA A 484 53.65 20.00 -4.30
CA ALA A 484 53.04 18.75 -4.74
C ALA A 484 51.53 18.78 -4.48
N ILE A 485 50.73 18.30 -5.42
CA ILE A 485 49.27 18.26 -5.36
C ILE A 485 48.83 16.80 -5.25
N CYS A 486 47.88 16.51 -4.36
CA CYS A 486 47.31 15.18 -4.23
C CYS A 486 46.37 14.93 -5.41
N THR A 487 46.69 13.92 -6.23
CA THR A 487 45.88 13.57 -7.40
C THR A 487 44.61 12.80 -7.02
N ASP A 488 43.68 12.69 -7.96
CA ASP A 488 42.51 11.82 -7.89
C ASP A 488 42.85 10.32 -7.85
N HIS A 489 44.09 9.95 -8.15
CA HIS A 489 44.58 8.59 -7.95
C HIS A 489 45.14 8.34 -6.54
N GLY A 490 45.14 9.33 -5.65
CA GLY A 490 45.67 9.21 -4.29
C GLY A 490 47.20 9.17 -4.23
N VAL A 491 47.85 9.73 -5.25
CA VAL A 491 49.30 9.85 -5.35
C VAL A 491 49.66 11.33 -5.47
N TRP A 492 50.76 11.75 -4.86
CA TRP A 492 51.28 13.10 -5.04
C TRP A 492 51.76 13.30 -6.49
N SER A 493 51.46 14.46 -7.08
CA SER A 493 51.87 14.83 -8.44
C SER A 493 53.39 14.76 -8.64
N GLN A 494 54.15 14.92 -7.56
CA GLN A 494 55.59 14.76 -7.52
C GLN A 494 55.99 13.55 -6.65
N PRO A 495 56.95 12.72 -7.10
CA PRO A 495 57.45 11.58 -6.31
C PRO A 495 58.19 12.04 -5.05
N PRO A 496 58.47 11.14 -4.08
CA PRO A 496 59.19 11.46 -2.82
C PRO A 496 60.66 11.90 -2.98
N GLN A 497 61.09 12.26 -4.20
CA GLN A 497 62.46 12.57 -4.60
C GLN A 497 62.73 14.09 -4.58
N ILE A 498 62.10 14.83 -3.67
CA ILE A 498 62.40 16.25 -3.51
C ILE A 498 63.71 16.35 -2.75
N VAL A 499 64.76 16.80 -3.44
CA VAL A 499 66.12 16.89 -2.90
C VAL A 499 66.40 18.32 -2.48
N SER A 500 66.74 18.49 -1.20
CA SER A 500 67.37 19.70 -0.66
C SER A 500 68.88 19.60 -0.90
N LYS A 501 69.43 20.45 -1.77
CA LYS A 501 70.86 20.45 -2.09
C LYS A 501 71.56 21.64 -1.45
N ALA A 502 72.72 21.41 -0.86
CA ALA A 502 73.58 22.49 -0.36
C ALA A 502 74.00 23.40 -1.51
N ALA A 503 73.76 24.70 -1.37
CA ALA A 503 74.05 25.71 -2.38
C ALA A 503 74.13 27.10 -1.73
N CYS A 504 74.82 28.03 -2.40
CA CYS A 504 74.82 29.42 -1.99
C CYS A 504 73.69 30.19 -2.68
N GLU A 505 72.98 31.01 -1.91
CA GLU A 505 72.01 31.96 -2.45
C GLU A 505 72.70 33.10 -3.20
N PHE A 506 71.94 33.81 -4.02
CA PHE A 506 72.42 35.01 -4.70
C PHE A 506 72.99 36.02 -3.69
N PRO A 507 74.27 36.43 -3.79
CA PRO A 507 74.91 37.29 -2.80
C PRO A 507 74.40 38.73 -2.79
N GLY A 508 73.50 39.09 -3.73
CA GLY A 508 73.03 40.45 -3.97
C GLY A 508 73.84 41.14 -5.07
N GLU A 509 73.36 42.30 -5.54
CA GLU A 509 74.10 43.18 -6.45
C GLU A 509 74.78 44.31 -5.69
N PRO A 510 76.06 44.60 -5.95
CA PRO A 510 76.73 45.75 -5.36
C PRO A 510 76.27 47.05 -6.03
N SER A 511 76.18 48.15 -5.27
CA SER A 511 75.86 49.47 -5.84
C SER A 511 76.86 49.85 -6.94
N ASN A 512 76.38 50.10 -8.17
CA ASN A 512 77.23 50.36 -9.35
C ASN A 512 78.14 49.20 -9.76
N GLY A 513 77.68 47.97 -9.57
CA GLY A 513 78.29 46.78 -10.14
C GLY A 513 77.28 45.65 -10.31
N GLN A 514 77.76 44.52 -10.79
CA GLN A 514 76.95 43.35 -11.11
C GLN A 514 77.71 42.06 -10.77
N VAL A 515 76.96 41.00 -10.47
CA VAL A 515 77.49 39.67 -10.19
C VAL A 515 77.23 38.76 -11.39
N ILE A 516 78.29 38.13 -11.93
CA ILE A 516 78.25 37.32 -13.15
C ILE A 516 78.91 35.95 -12.90
N PRO A 517 78.29 34.83 -13.33
CA PRO A 517 76.95 34.74 -13.91
C PRO A 517 75.87 34.98 -12.86
N THR A 518 74.73 35.57 -13.25
CA THR A 518 73.58 35.77 -12.37
C THR A 518 72.70 34.52 -12.37
N LYS A 519 72.68 33.81 -11.24
CA LYS A 519 71.82 32.66 -10.99
C LYS A 519 71.03 32.86 -9.68
N PHE A 520 69.89 32.18 -9.58
CA PHE A 520 69.11 32.13 -8.34
C PHE A 520 69.83 31.38 -7.20
N HIS A 521 70.67 30.41 -7.55
CA HIS A 521 71.49 29.63 -6.63
C HIS A 521 72.77 29.16 -7.31
N TYR A 522 73.79 28.83 -6.51
CA TYR A 522 75.10 28.41 -6.97
C TYR A 522 75.52 27.13 -6.27
N ASP A 523 75.95 26.15 -7.05
CA ASP A 523 76.41 24.86 -6.53
C ASP A 523 77.70 25.03 -5.72
N ILE A 524 77.93 24.13 -4.76
CA ILE A 524 79.17 24.10 -3.97
C ILE A 524 80.39 24.05 -4.92
N GLY A 525 81.32 24.98 -4.71
CA GLY A 525 82.52 25.15 -5.53
C GLY A 525 82.36 26.12 -6.70
N GLU A 526 81.13 26.52 -7.08
CA GLU A 526 80.91 27.52 -8.12
C GLU A 526 81.45 28.90 -7.72
N VAL A 527 81.85 29.66 -8.74
CA VAL A 527 82.49 30.95 -8.57
C VAL A 527 81.70 32.00 -9.32
N VAL A 528 81.45 33.12 -8.65
CA VAL A 528 80.92 34.33 -9.28
C VAL A 528 81.99 35.42 -9.27
N MET A 529 81.96 36.22 -10.33
CA MET A 529 82.83 37.38 -10.49
C MET A 529 81.99 38.64 -10.31
N VAL A 530 82.49 39.55 -9.46
CA VAL A 530 81.87 40.84 -9.26
C VAL A 530 82.54 41.87 -10.17
N GLY A 531 81.77 42.46 -11.08
CA GLY A 531 82.22 43.52 -11.97
C GLY A 531 81.65 44.87 -11.54
N CYS A 532 82.49 45.89 -11.43
CA CYS A 532 82.00 47.26 -11.23
C CYS A 532 81.71 47.93 -12.58
N HIS A 533 80.69 48.79 -12.61
CA HIS A 533 80.39 49.61 -13.78
C HIS A 533 81.53 50.61 -14.08
N PRO A 534 81.66 51.09 -15.33
CA PRO A 534 82.69 52.05 -15.71
C PRO A 534 82.72 53.28 -14.80
N GLY A 535 83.91 53.73 -14.40
CA GLY A 535 84.09 54.83 -13.45
C GLY A 535 84.14 54.42 -11.97
N PHE A 536 83.96 53.12 -11.68
CA PHE A 536 84.05 52.57 -10.33
C PHE A 536 85.13 51.48 -10.23
N ARG A 537 85.78 51.40 -9.07
CA ARG A 537 86.73 50.34 -8.70
C ARG A 537 86.15 49.47 -7.59
N ILE A 538 86.55 48.20 -7.60
CA ILE A 538 86.14 47.23 -6.60
C ILE A 538 86.93 47.41 -5.29
N LEU A 539 86.23 47.38 -4.16
CA LEU A 539 86.82 47.33 -2.82
C LEU A 539 86.36 46.03 -2.14
N GLY A 540 87.30 45.09 -2.02
CA GLY A 540 87.07 43.75 -1.50
C GLY A 540 87.49 42.68 -2.50
N PHE A 541 86.97 41.47 -2.33
CA PHE A 541 87.30 40.32 -3.17
C PHE A 541 86.43 40.28 -4.42
N GLN A 542 87.05 40.33 -5.60
CA GLN A 542 86.35 40.27 -6.88
C GLN A 542 85.76 38.89 -7.19
N ARG A 543 86.37 37.84 -6.66
CA ARG A 543 86.03 36.45 -6.90
C ARG A 543 85.40 35.87 -5.63
N LEU A 544 84.14 35.49 -5.71
CA LEU A 544 83.40 34.87 -4.62
C LEU A 544 83.18 33.40 -4.99
N GLN A 545 83.60 32.47 -4.13
CA GLN A 545 83.39 31.05 -4.32
C GLN A 545 82.38 30.53 -3.31
N CYS A 546 81.42 29.73 -3.76
CA CYS A 546 80.52 29.02 -2.86
C CYS A 546 81.30 27.90 -2.16
N THR A 547 81.47 28.01 -0.84
CA THR A 547 82.26 27.06 -0.06
C THR A 547 81.45 25.82 0.32
N SER A 548 82.12 24.79 0.83
CA SER A 548 81.46 23.57 1.33
C SER A 548 80.52 23.80 2.52
N SER A 549 80.54 25.00 3.13
CA SER A 549 79.60 25.38 4.20
C SER A 549 78.36 26.13 3.67
N SER A 550 78.12 26.14 2.36
CA SER A 550 77.02 26.89 1.72
C SER A 550 77.06 28.40 1.99
N HIS A 551 78.26 28.94 2.21
CA HIS A 551 78.50 30.36 2.36
C HIS A 551 79.48 30.86 1.29
N TRP A 552 79.39 32.14 0.96
CA TRP A 552 80.36 32.76 0.07
C TRP A 552 81.72 32.88 0.78
N SER A 553 82.80 32.62 0.03
CA SER A 553 84.19 32.70 0.53
C SER A 553 84.57 34.08 1.08
N SER A 554 83.80 35.12 0.75
CA SER A 554 83.96 36.49 1.21
C SER A 554 82.62 37.24 1.14
N PRO A 555 82.44 38.34 1.89
CA PRO A 555 81.24 39.18 1.77
C PRO A 555 81.19 39.91 0.41
N LEU A 556 79.99 40.35 0.00
CA LEU A 556 79.79 41.10 -1.23
C LEU A 556 80.65 42.40 -1.21
N PRO A 557 81.53 42.62 -2.21
CA PRO A 557 82.41 43.79 -2.25
C PRO A 557 81.66 45.05 -2.69
N HIS A 558 82.22 46.22 -2.41
CA HIS A 558 81.61 47.51 -2.76
C HIS A 558 82.29 48.14 -3.98
N CYS A 559 81.52 48.73 -4.90
CA CYS A 559 82.07 49.53 -5.99
C CYS A 559 82.08 51.01 -5.60
N ARG A 560 83.26 51.63 -5.59
CA ARG A 560 83.45 53.06 -5.27
C ARG A 560 84.01 53.81 -6.48
N PRO A 561 83.63 55.08 -6.69
CA PRO A 561 84.15 55.86 -7.81
C PRO A 561 85.68 56.00 -7.73
N PHE A 562 86.35 56.12 -8.87
CA PHE A 562 87.77 56.49 -8.90
C PHE A 562 87.92 57.90 -8.30
N LEU A 563 88.82 58.06 -7.32
CA LEU A 563 89.20 59.38 -6.85
C LEU A 563 90.07 60.02 -7.94
N VAL A 564 89.52 61.00 -8.65
CA VAL A 564 90.28 61.83 -9.57
C VAL A 564 91.13 62.76 -8.70
N GLN A 565 92.43 62.49 -8.58
CA GLN A 565 93.36 63.51 -8.10
C GLN A 565 93.47 64.56 -9.20
N SER A 566 93.01 65.78 -8.88
CA SER A 566 93.16 66.96 -9.73
C SER A 566 94.51 67.61 -9.50
#